data_AF-A0A945DVE8-F1
#
_entry.id   AF-A0A945DVE8-F1
#
_cell.length_a   1.000
_cell.length_b   1.000
_cell.length_c   1.000
_cell.angle_alpha   90.00
_cell.angle_beta   90.00
_cell.angle_gamma   90.00
#
_symmetry.space_group_name_H-M   'P 1'
#
loop_
_entity.id
_entity.type
_entity.pdbx_description
1 polymer ?
#
loop_
_entity_poly.entity_id
_entity_poly.type
_entity_poly.pdbx_seq_one_letter_code
_entity_poly.pdbx_strand_id
1 'polypeptide(L)'
;MIHFSLFRRLCVGLFFGFAFGQTLGQLPTARMTAMFPLGCQIGEETEVQVHGDDLEGAADLRFSHPGITAELTNAAERKFQVRVGANVPSAVYEVRFAGALGLSN
;
A
#
# COMPACT_ATOMS: atom_id res chain seq x y z
N MET A 1 -61.12 3.77 -7.46
CA MET A 1 -60.07 2.77 -7.78
C MET A 1 -58.83 3.34 -8.49
N ILE A 2 -58.74 4.64 -8.82
CA ILE A 2 -57.61 5.23 -9.58
C ILE A 2 -56.51 5.81 -8.65
N HIS A 3 -56.84 6.16 -7.41
CA HIS A 3 -55.91 6.72 -6.42
C HIS A 3 -54.87 5.71 -5.88
N PHE A 4 -55.23 4.42 -5.81
CA PHE A 4 -54.36 3.37 -5.24
C PHE A 4 -53.22 2.96 -6.19
N SER A 5 -53.46 2.98 -7.51
CA SER A 5 -52.44 2.69 -8.52
C SER A 5 -51.42 3.81 -8.70
N LEU A 6 -51.80 5.05 -8.41
CA LEU A 6 -50.90 6.21 -8.48
C LEU A 6 -49.93 6.22 -7.29
N PHE A 7 -50.44 5.93 -6.08
CA PHE A 7 -49.63 5.79 -4.87
C PHE A 7 -48.66 4.61 -4.95
N ARG A 8 -49.09 3.46 -5.50
CA ARG A 8 -48.23 2.29 -5.72
C ARG A 8 -47.11 2.54 -6.73
N ARG A 9 -47.33 3.38 -7.75
CA ARG A 9 -46.30 3.79 -8.72
C ARG A 9 -45.30 4.77 -8.12
N LEU A 10 -45.75 5.64 -7.23
CA LEU A 10 -44.91 6.60 -6.50
C LEU A 10 -43.91 5.89 -5.56
N CYS A 11 -44.35 4.84 -4.85
CA CYS A 11 -43.48 4.06 -3.96
C CYS A 11 -42.42 3.22 -4.69
N VAL A 12 -42.72 2.70 -5.89
CA VAL A 12 -41.77 1.90 -6.70
C VAL A 12 -40.68 2.79 -7.32
N GLY A 13 -41.02 4.03 -7.72
CA GLY A 13 -40.03 4.99 -8.22
C GLY A 13 -39.04 5.46 -7.15
N LEU A 14 -39.49 5.62 -5.90
CA LEU A 14 -38.64 6.05 -4.78
C LEU A 14 -37.63 4.97 -4.36
N PHE A 15 -37.96 3.68 -4.51
CA PHE A 15 -37.06 2.56 -4.21
C PHE A 15 -35.95 2.39 -5.28
N PHE A 16 -36.19 2.76 -6.53
CA PHE A 16 -35.20 2.66 -7.61
C PHE A 16 -34.16 3.81 -7.57
N GLY A 17 -34.48 4.94 -6.95
CA GLY A 17 -33.57 6.09 -6.82
C GLY A 17 -32.48 5.94 -5.76
N PHE A 18 -32.64 5.03 -4.79
CA PHE A 18 -31.68 4.82 -3.70
C PHE A 18 -30.57 3.80 -4.03
N ALA A 19 -30.69 3.11 -5.17
CA ALA A 19 -29.73 2.10 -5.61
C ALA A 19 -28.54 2.68 -6.40
N PHE A 20 -28.45 4.00 -6.56
CA PHE A 20 -27.20 4.66 -6.95
C PHE A 20 -26.26 4.73 -5.73
N GLY A 21 -25.85 3.54 -5.27
CA GLY A 21 -24.78 3.39 -4.30
C GLY A 21 -23.55 4.13 -4.84
N GLN A 22 -23.05 5.07 -4.05
CA GLN A 22 -21.91 5.87 -4.42
C GLN A 22 -20.70 4.95 -4.62
N THR A 23 -20.35 4.65 -5.87
CA THR A 23 -19.02 4.14 -6.18
C THR A 23 -18.06 5.31 -6.00
N LEU A 24 -17.71 5.60 -4.75
CA LEU A 24 -16.60 6.48 -4.44
C LEU A 24 -15.36 5.82 -5.02
N GLY A 25 -14.80 6.39 -6.09
CA GLY A 25 -13.58 5.88 -6.69
C GLY A 25 -12.47 5.87 -5.63
N GLN A 26 -11.96 4.70 -5.30
CA GLN A 26 -10.83 4.59 -4.38
C GLN A 26 -9.57 4.97 -5.16
N LEU A 27 -8.82 5.95 -4.64
CA LEU A 27 -7.55 6.34 -5.24
C LEU A 27 -6.55 5.18 -5.09
N PRO A 28 -5.67 4.96 -6.09
CA PRO A 28 -4.54 4.04 -5.95
C PRO A 28 -3.74 4.37 -4.70
N THR A 29 -3.30 3.35 -3.99
CA THR A 29 -2.53 3.52 -2.75
C THR A 29 -1.47 2.44 -2.66
N ALA A 30 -0.22 2.87 -2.48
CA ALA A 30 0.91 1.95 -2.38
C ALA A 30 0.63 0.87 -1.33
N ARG A 31 0.70 -0.39 -1.74
CA ARG A 31 0.47 -1.52 -0.84
C ARG A 31 1.64 -2.47 -0.93
N MET A 32 2.39 -2.57 0.16
CA MET A 32 3.46 -3.53 0.29
C MET A 32 2.90 -4.79 0.96
N THR A 33 3.05 -5.92 0.27
CA THR A 33 2.54 -7.23 0.75
C THR A 33 3.66 -8.16 1.17
N ALA A 34 4.83 -8.06 0.54
CA ALA A 34 5.99 -8.85 0.87
C ALA A 34 7.30 -8.15 0.50
N MET A 35 8.36 -8.60 1.14
CA MET A 35 9.75 -8.22 0.88
C MET A 35 10.58 -9.50 0.93
N PHE A 36 11.53 -9.68 0.02
CA PHE A 36 12.40 -10.84 0.02
C PHE A 36 13.86 -10.48 -0.26
N PRO A 37 14.82 -10.95 0.55
CA PRO A 37 14.62 -11.66 1.82
C PRO A 37 14.02 -10.76 2.92
N LEU A 38 13.37 -11.38 3.92
CA LEU A 38 12.74 -10.68 5.07
C LEU A 38 13.73 -10.35 6.20
N GLY A 39 14.97 -10.82 6.11
CA GLY A 39 15.98 -10.66 7.15
C GLY A 39 17.28 -10.13 6.58
N CYS A 40 17.96 -9.31 7.37
CA CYS A 40 19.28 -8.79 7.07
C CYS A 40 20.21 -9.09 8.25
N GLN A 41 21.49 -9.34 7.96
CA GLN A 41 22.49 -9.55 8.99
C GLN A 41 22.99 -8.21 9.55
N ILE A 42 23.19 -8.14 10.87
CA ILE A 42 23.74 -6.95 11.53
C ILE A 42 25.15 -6.68 11.02
N GLY A 43 25.42 -5.43 10.64
CA GLY A 43 26.73 -5.01 10.14
C GLY A 43 26.95 -5.27 8.64
N GLU A 44 25.99 -5.91 7.98
CA GLU A 44 26.09 -6.31 6.58
C GLU A 44 25.10 -5.54 5.69
N GLU A 45 25.26 -5.75 4.39
CA GLU A 45 24.30 -5.30 3.38
C GLU A 45 23.61 -6.49 2.72
N THR A 46 22.37 -6.29 2.27
CA THR A 46 21.56 -7.33 1.65
C THR A 46 20.68 -6.72 0.57
N GLU A 47 20.72 -7.26 -0.64
CA GLU A 47 19.76 -6.87 -1.67
C GLU A 47 18.40 -7.48 -1.37
N VAL A 48 17.37 -6.64 -1.40
CA VAL A 48 15.99 -7.02 -1.11
C VAL A 48 15.08 -6.54 -2.22
N GLN A 49 14.03 -7.30 -2.50
CA GLN A 49 13.01 -6.98 -3.48
C GLN A 49 11.65 -6.78 -2.79
N VAL A 50 10.91 -5.77 -3.24
CA VAL A 50 9.58 -5.42 -2.68
C VAL A 50 8.47 -5.82 -3.65
N HIS A 51 7.41 -6.41 -3.09
CA HIS A 51 6.24 -6.92 -3.81
C HIS A 51 4.93 -6.36 -3.25
N GLY A 52 3.96 -6.15 -4.15
CA GLY A 52 2.64 -5.65 -3.82
C GLY A 52 2.01 -4.90 -4.99
N ASP A 53 1.04 -4.04 -4.69
CA ASP A 53 0.23 -3.30 -5.65
C ASP A 53 0.54 -1.79 -5.56
N ASP A 54 0.33 -1.05 -6.66
CA ASP A 54 0.46 0.41 -6.68
C ASP A 54 1.84 0.92 -6.19
N LEU A 55 2.91 0.19 -6.56
CA LEU A 55 4.30 0.46 -6.14
C LEU A 55 5.12 1.21 -7.21
N GLU A 56 4.51 2.16 -7.90
CA GLU A 56 5.18 2.97 -8.92
C GLU A 56 6.11 4.03 -8.33
N GLY A 57 7.14 4.40 -9.10
CA GLY A 57 8.04 5.50 -8.73
C GLY A 57 8.82 5.23 -7.44
N ALA A 58 9.34 4.01 -7.30
CA ALA A 58 10.17 3.62 -6.16
C ALA A 58 11.25 4.67 -5.86
N ALA A 59 11.27 5.13 -4.62
CA ALA A 59 12.20 6.17 -4.17
C ALA A 59 13.02 5.72 -2.96
N ASP A 60 12.39 5.07 -1.96
CA ASP A 60 13.04 4.75 -0.68
C ASP A 60 12.33 3.60 0.05
N LEU A 61 13.03 2.95 0.98
CA LEU A 61 12.46 2.08 2.02
C LEU A 61 12.67 2.72 3.39
N ARG A 62 11.58 3.06 4.05
CA ARG A 62 11.58 3.76 5.33
C ARG A 62 11.48 2.76 6.48
N PHE A 63 12.59 2.56 7.16
CA PHE A 63 12.65 1.72 8.35
C PHE A 63 12.30 2.51 9.61
N SER A 64 11.66 1.83 10.55
CA SER A 64 11.35 2.34 11.90
C SER A 64 12.60 2.67 12.74
N HIS A 65 13.77 2.14 12.37
CA HIS A 65 15.04 2.38 13.06
C HIS A 65 16.03 3.11 12.15
N PRO A 66 16.61 4.26 12.59
CA PRO A 66 17.46 5.09 11.74
C PRO A 66 18.82 4.46 11.38
N GLY A 67 19.23 3.41 12.10
CA GLY A 67 20.43 2.63 11.79
C GLY A 67 20.24 1.59 10.67
N ILE A 68 19.05 1.50 10.08
CA ILE A 68 18.76 0.65 8.93
C ILE A 68 18.41 1.57 7.76
N THR A 69 19.16 1.47 6.67
CA THR A 69 19.03 2.34 5.50
C THR A 69 18.89 1.51 4.24
N ALA A 70 18.24 2.05 3.21
CA ALA A 70 18.15 1.42 1.90
C ALA A 70 18.61 2.37 0.79
N GLU A 71 19.28 1.82 -0.20
CA GLU A 71 19.57 2.49 -1.46
C GLU A 71 18.87 1.75 -2.59
N LEU A 72 18.17 2.47 -3.48
CA LEU A 72 17.49 1.86 -4.62
C LEU A 72 18.52 1.39 -5.66
N THR A 73 18.60 0.08 -5.90
CA THR A 73 19.52 -0.51 -6.89
C THR A 73 18.86 -0.74 -8.24
N ASN A 74 17.56 -1.06 -8.26
CA ASN A 74 16.80 -1.24 -9.49
C ASN A 74 15.34 -0.81 -9.30
N ALA A 75 14.98 0.33 -9.90
CA ALA A 75 13.63 0.90 -9.84
C ALA A 75 12.56 0.02 -10.51
N ALA A 76 12.88 -0.63 -11.62
CA ALA A 76 11.93 -1.45 -12.38
C ALA A 76 11.53 -2.72 -11.61
N GLU A 77 12.50 -3.31 -10.91
CA GLU A 77 12.29 -4.51 -10.10
C GLU A 77 11.97 -4.22 -8.63
N ARG A 78 12.02 -2.94 -8.20
CA ARG A 78 11.90 -2.51 -6.79
C ARG A 78 12.90 -3.22 -5.89
N LYS A 79 14.16 -3.25 -6.34
CA LYS A 79 15.28 -3.78 -5.57
C LYS A 79 16.04 -2.68 -4.86
N PHE A 80 16.40 -2.96 -3.63
CA PHE A 80 17.11 -2.05 -2.74
C PHE A 80 18.28 -2.78 -2.09
N GLN A 81 19.41 -2.09 -1.95
CA GLN A 81 20.50 -2.51 -1.10
C GLN A 81 20.21 -2.01 0.32
N VAL A 82 19.84 -2.91 1.23
CA VAL A 82 19.60 -2.57 2.64
C VAL A 82 20.88 -2.75 3.43
N ARG A 83 21.25 -1.74 4.22
CA ARG A 83 22.39 -1.76 5.13
C ARG A 83 21.92 -1.70 6.58
N VAL A 84 22.43 -2.61 7.41
CA VAL A 84 22.15 -2.64 8.86
C VAL A 84 23.41 -2.22 9.61
N GLY A 85 23.35 -1.12 10.36
CA GLY A 85 24.48 -0.68 11.19
C GLY A 85 24.85 -1.71 12.27
N ALA A 86 26.14 -1.78 12.62
CA ALA A 86 26.64 -2.75 13.61
C ALA A 86 26.07 -2.59 15.03
N ASN A 87 25.53 -1.40 15.35
CA ASN A 87 24.94 -1.10 16.66
C ASN A 87 23.40 -1.27 16.69
N VAL A 88 22.79 -1.76 15.60
CA VAL A 88 21.35 -2.01 15.54
C VAL A 88 21.04 -3.28 16.34
N PRO A 89 20.15 -3.22 17.35
CA PRO A 89 19.73 -4.41 18.08
C PRO A 89 19.08 -5.47 17.17
N SER A 90 19.24 -6.75 17.51
CA SER A 90 18.47 -7.80 16.81
C SER A 90 17.01 -7.72 17.23
N ALA A 91 16.14 -7.40 16.28
CA ALA A 91 14.70 -7.22 16.48
C ALA A 91 13.94 -7.26 15.15
N VAL A 92 12.61 -7.21 15.22
CA VAL A 92 11.74 -6.97 14.07
C VAL A 92 11.54 -5.46 13.93
N TYR A 93 11.75 -4.95 12.72
CA TYR A 93 11.59 -3.54 12.39
C TYR A 93 10.50 -3.37 11.33
N GLU A 94 9.63 -2.37 11.51
CA GLU A 94 8.71 -1.98 10.44
C GLU A 94 9.50 -1.33 9.30
N VAL A 95 9.04 -1.59 8.08
CA VAL A 95 9.52 -0.96 6.85
C VAL A 95 8.32 -0.53 6.02
N ARG A 96 8.42 0.64 5.40
CA ARG A 96 7.43 1.15 4.44
C ARG A 96 8.08 1.48 3.11
N PHE A 97 7.42 1.09 2.03
CA PHE A 97 7.81 1.55 0.70
C PHE A 97 7.41 3.01 0.51
N ALA A 98 8.29 3.82 -0.06
CA ALA A 98 8.00 5.17 -0.50
C ALA A 98 8.10 5.26 -2.03
N GLY A 99 7.03 5.76 -2.65
CA GLY A 99 7.01 5.99 -4.10
C GLY A 99 6.02 7.07 -4.53
N ALA A 100 5.64 7.04 -5.80
CA ALA A 100 4.80 8.07 -6.41
C ALA A 100 3.41 8.20 -5.76
N LEU A 101 2.89 7.10 -5.20
CA LEU A 101 1.59 7.04 -4.55
C LEU A 101 1.66 7.18 -3.01
N GLY A 102 2.80 7.65 -2.49
CA GLY A 102 3.01 7.90 -1.06
C GLY A 102 3.72 6.75 -0.35
N LEU A 103 3.40 6.57 0.94
CA LEU A 103 3.93 5.49 1.77
C LEU A 103 2.98 4.29 1.77
N SER A 104 3.54 3.09 1.80
CA SER A 104 2.75 1.87 2.00
C SER A 104 2.16 1.77 3.41
N ASN A 105 1.28 0.76 3.59
CA ASN A 105 0.91 0.22 4.90
C ASN A 105 2.14 -0.01 5.80
#